data_AF-M0PIC8-F1
#
_entry.id   AF-M0PIC8-F1
#
_cell.length_a   1.000
_cell.length_b   1.000
_cell.length_c   1.000
_cell.angle_alpha   90.00
_cell.angle_beta   90.00
_cell.angle_gamma   90.00
#
_symmetry.space_group_name_H-M   'P 1'
#
loop_
_entity.id
_entity.type
_entity.pdbx_description
1 polymer ?
#
loop_
_entity_poly.entity_id
_entity_poly.type
_entity_poly.pdbx_seq_one_letter_code
_entity_poly.pdbx_strand_id
1 'polypeptide(L)'
;MTDGDDDSATGGEFDPVAALHEHLAATEERPVEREAGWRLGEAQALAAEIAGGEVDDATVVRRAAEIRTLLDEIDRTGDREADDRVAAARELANRIANRANGG
;
A
#
# COMPACT_ATOMS: atom_id res chain seq x y z
N MET A 1 2.77 1.14 -42.77
CA MET A 1 3.46 1.22 -41.47
C MET A 1 2.36 1.22 -40.46
N THR A 2 2.26 0.15 -39.67
CA THR A 2 1.16 -0.07 -38.75
C THR A 2 1.14 1.04 -37.72
N ASP A 3 -0.02 1.70 -37.70
CA ASP A 3 -0.62 2.47 -36.62
C ASP A 3 -0.30 1.80 -35.27
N GLY A 4 0.60 2.42 -34.51
CA GLY A 4 1.01 2.01 -33.18
C GLY A 4 0.50 3.02 -32.16
N ASP A 5 -0.74 3.48 -32.34
CA ASP A 5 -1.57 3.95 -31.26
C ASP A 5 -1.85 2.73 -30.35
N ASP A 6 -0.83 2.33 -29.56
CA ASP A 6 -1.08 1.54 -28.36
C ASP A 6 -1.64 2.49 -27.30
N ASP A 7 -2.94 2.69 -27.45
CA ASP A 7 -3.88 3.09 -26.41
C ASP A 7 -3.78 2.11 -25.23
N SER A 8 -2.69 2.18 -24.46
CA SER A 8 -2.67 1.70 -23.08
C SER A 8 -2.94 2.89 -22.16
N ALA A 9 -4.09 3.51 -22.39
CA ALA A 9 -4.82 4.20 -21.34
C ALA A 9 -5.32 3.16 -20.32
N THR A 10 -4.42 2.55 -19.54
CA THR A 10 -4.83 2.06 -18.21
C THR A 10 -5.03 3.33 -17.42
N GLY A 11 -6.30 3.69 -17.20
CA GLY A 11 -6.74 5.07 -16.99
C GLY A 11 -6.18 5.76 -15.75
N GLY A 12 -6.73 6.93 -15.44
CA GLY A 12 -6.76 7.45 -14.06
C GLY A 12 -7.58 6.53 -13.13
N GLU A 13 -7.28 5.24 -13.17
CA GLU A 13 -7.90 4.12 -12.52
C GLU A 13 -7.14 3.96 -11.21
N PHE A 14 -7.84 4.25 -10.11
CA PHE A 14 -7.35 4.25 -8.73
C PHE A 14 -6.10 3.38 -8.52
N ASP A 15 -4.92 4.00 -8.41
CA ASP A 15 -3.69 3.24 -8.15
C ASP A 15 -3.75 2.74 -6.70
N PRO A 16 -3.94 1.43 -6.46
CA PRO A 16 -4.13 0.90 -5.12
C PRO A 16 -2.87 1.06 -4.26
N VAL A 17 -1.70 1.16 -4.89
CA VAL A 17 -0.42 1.37 -4.24
C VAL A 17 -0.27 2.82 -3.80
N ALA A 18 -0.63 3.78 -4.66
CA ALA A 18 -0.67 5.19 -4.30
C ALA A 18 -1.67 5.46 -3.17
N ALA A 19 -2.86 4.85 -3.23
CA ALA A 19 -3.87 4.94 -2.17
C ALA A 19 -3.37 4.33 -0.85
N LEU A 20 -2.67 3.19 -0.91
CA LEU A 20 -2.05 2.56 0.26
C LEU A 20 -1.04 3.52 0.92
N HIS A 21 -0.16 4.13 0.12
CA HIS A 21 0.84 5.07 0.61
C HIS A 21 0.19 6.29 1.27
N GLU A 22 -0.86 6.87 0.67
CA GLU A 22 -1.59 8.01 1.23
C GLU A 22 -2.24 7.68 2.59
N HIS A 23 -2.87 6.50 2.71
CA HIS A 23 -3.45 6.06 3.98
C HIS A 23 -2.39 5.90 5.08
N LEU A 24 -1.22 5.38 4.74
CA LEU A 24 -0.11 5.22 5.68
C LEU A 24 0.45 6.58 6.14
N ALA A 25 0.68 7.50 5.20
CA ALA A 25 1.16 8.85 5.50
C ALA A 25 0.19 9.62 6.42
N ALA A 26 -1.12 9.57 6.11
CA ALA A 26 -2.15 10.20 6.93
C ALA A 26 -2.29 9.58 8.33
N THR A 27 -1.77 8.36 8.53
CA THR A 27 -1.74 7.68 9.83
C THR A 27 -0.48 8.08 10.62
N GLU A 28 0.66 8.29 9.97
CA GLU A 28 1.91 8.74 10.63
C GLU A 28 1.77 10.15 11.22
N GLU A 29 0.95 11.01 10.62
CA GLU A 29 0.65 12.35 11.15
C GLU A 29 -0.18 12.35 12.46
N ARG A 30 -0.66 11.17 12.90
CA ARG A 30 -1.48 11.00 14.10
C ARG A 30 -0.63 10.61 15.31
N PRO A 31 -1.07 10.95 16.54
CA PRO A 31 -0.42 10.47 17.76
C PRO A 31 -0.67 8.97 17.95
N VAL A 32 0.16 8.15 17.32
CA VAL A 32 0.14 6.68 17.42
C VAL A 32 1.08 6.18 18.51
N GLU A 33 0.81 4.99 19.05
CA GLU A 33 1.74 4.33 19.96
C GLU A 33 3.10 4.10 19.28
N ARG A 34 4.18 4.19 20.06
CA ARG A 34 5.56 4.20 19.54
C ARG A 34 5.90 2.96 18.71
N GLU A 35 5.37 1.82 19.12
CA GLU A 35 5.55 0.54 18.45
C GLU A 35 4.76 0.47 17.12
N ALA A 36 3.54 1.02 17.08
CA ALA A 36 2.76 1.15 15.85
C ALA A 36 3.41 2.13 14.88
N GLY A 37 3.94 3.26 15.37
CA GLY A 37 4.65 4.25 14.57
C GLY A 37 5.89 3.69 13.85
N TRP A 38 6.66 2.82 14.51
CA TRP A 38 7.80 2.16 13.86
C TRP A 38 7.35 1.26 12.69
N ARG A 39 6.31 0.45 12.90
CA ARG A 39 5.75 -0.43 11.84
C ARG A 39 5.12 0.35 10.70
N LEU A 40 4.42 1.45 11.02
CA LEU A 40 3.82 2.35 10.03
C LEU A 40 4.89 2.99 9.13
N GLY A 41 6.00 3.45 9.71
CA GLY A 41 7.10 4.02 8.95
C GLY A 41 7.73 3.02 7.99
N GLU A 42 7.92 1.77 8.42
CA GLU A 42 8.44 0.71 7.56
C GLU A 42 7.45 0.34 6.45
N ALA A 43 6.16 0.19 6.78
CA ALA A 43 5.11 -0.03 5.80
C ALA A 43 5.03 1.10 4.75
N GLN A 44 5.16 2.36 5.17
CA GLN A 44 5.17 3.52 4.29
C GLN A 44 6.37 3.50 3.34
N ALA A 45 7.56 3.18 3.84
CA ALA A 45 8.76 3.11 3.01
C ALA A 45 8.62 2.05 1.91
N LEU A 46 8.06 0.89 2.26
CA LEU A 46 7.76 -0.17 1.29
C LEU A 46 6.71 0.29 0.28
N ALA A 47 5.65 0.96 0.73
CA ALA A 47 4.60 1.49 -0.15
C ALA A 47 5.14 2.55 -1.12
N ALA A 48 6.03 3.44 -0.67
CA ALA A 48 6.69 4.43 -1.49
C ALA A 48 7.60 3.78 -2.55
N GLU A 49 8.34 2.73 -2.17
CA GLU A 49 9.20 1.96 -3.08
C GLU A 49 8.38 1.39 -4.25
N ILE A 50 7.25 0.73 -3.95
CA ILE A 50 6.41 0.15 -4.99
C ILE A 50 5.59 1.20 -5.77
N ALA A 51 5.26 2.34 -5.15
CA ALA A 51 4.59 3.47 -5.81
C ALA A 51 5.50 4.21 -6.81
N GLY A 52 6.81 4.18 -6.58
CA GLY A 52 7.81 4.77 -7.47
C GLY A 52 7.87 4.12 -8.85
N GLY A 53 7.25 2.95 -9.04
CA GLY A 53 7.18 2.26 -10.34
C GLY A 53 8.51 1.69 -10.83
N GLU A 54 9.54 1.66 -9.98
CA GLU A 54 10.87 1.14 -10.30
C GLU A 54 11.01 -0.38 -10.05
N VAL A 55 9.91 -1.07 -9.79
CA VAL A 55 9.89 -2.48 -9.37
C VAL A 55 8.90 -3.31 -10.18
N ASP A 56 9.25 -4.56 -10.44
CA ASP A 56 8.39 -5.51 -11.16
C ASP A 56 7.16 -5.93 -10.34
N ASP A 57 6.08 -6.37 -11.01
CA ASP A 57 4.84 -6.84 -10.37
C ASP A 57 5.05 -7.90 -9.28
N ALA A 58 6.00 -8.83 -9.49
CA ALA A 58 6.34 -9.84 -8.49
C ALA A 58 6.90 -9.20 -7.20
N THR A 59 7.67 -8.12 -7.33
CA THR A 59 8.17 -7.34 -6.20
C THR A 59 7.03 -6.55 -5.57
N VAL A 60 6.15 -5.92 -6.35
CA VAL A 60 4.96 -5.20 -5.85
C VAL A 60 4.13 -6.10 -4.95
N VAL A 61 3.82 -7.31 -5.42
CA VAL A 61 3.03 -8.31 -4.69
C VAL A 61 3.72 -8.75 -3.39
N ARG A 62 5.02 -9.05 -3.46
CA ARG A 62 5.80 -9.45 -2.28
C ARG A 62 5.83 -8.34 -1.22
N ARG A 63 6.11 -7.11 -1.64
CA ARG A 63 6.18 -5.94 -0.75
C ARG A 63 4.81 -5.63 -0.14
N ALA A 64 3.73 -5.74 -0.91
CA ALA A 64 2.37 -5.60 -0.39
C ALA A 64 2.04 -6.66 0.68
N ALA A 65 2.51 -7.90 0.52
CA ALA A 65 2.36 -8.94 1.54
C ALA A 65 3.16 -8.63 2.82
N GLU A 66 4.34 -8.05 2.70
CA GLU A 66 5.15 -7.53 3.81
C GLU A 66 4.41 -6.41 4.55
N ILE A 67 3.92 -5.40 3.82
CA ILE A 67 3.12 -4.30 4.39
C ILE A 67 1.92 -4.83 5.15
N ARG A 68 1.16 -5.77 4.58
CA ARG A 68 0.03 -6.42 5.26
C ARG A 68 0.44 -7.08 6.58
N THR A 69 1.62 -7.70 6.61
CA THR A 69 2.14 -8.39 7.81
C THR A 69 2.52 -7.38 8.88
N LEU A 70 3.19 -6.28 8.52
CA LEU A 70 3.49 -5.18 9.44
C LEU A 70 2.23 -4.57 10.03
N LEU A 71 1.21 -4.36 9.20
CA LEU A 71 -0.08 -3.82 9.63
C LEU A 71 -0.89 -4.81 10.48
N ASP A 72 -0.68 -6.12 10.34
CA ASP A 72 -1.35 -7.14 11.18
C ASP A 72 -0.83 -7.16 12.61
N GLU A 73 0.43 -6.80 12.80
CA GLU A 73 1.02 -6.69 14.13
C GLU A 73 0.55 -5.44 14.89
N ILE A 74 -0.16 -4.51 14.22
CA ILE A 74 -0.78 -3.34 14.86
C ILE A 74 -2.17 -3.73 15.36
N ASP A 75 -2.28 -4.07 16.65
CA ASP A 75 -3.57 -4.36 17.29
C ASP A 75 -4.44 -3.11 17.37
N ARG A 76 -3.86 -2.02 17.93
CA ARG A 76 -4.47 -0.69 18.05
C ARG A 76 -3.37 0.37 18.03
N THR A 77 -3.68 1.50 17.43
CA THR A 77 -2.80 2.67 17.33
C THR A 77 -3.02 3.68 18.46
N GLY A 78 -4.15 3.55 19.18
CA GLY A 78 -4.58 4.47 20.24
C GLY A 78 -5.51 5.58 19.76
N ASP A 79 -5.75 5.69 18.44
CA ASP A 79 -6.69 6.63 17.82
C ASP A 79 -7.62 5.88 16.86
N ARG A 80 -8.93 6.00 17.03
CA ARG A 80 -9.91 5.29 16.19
C ARG A 80 -9.75 5.59 14.71
N GLU A 81 -9.45 6.85 14.39
CA GLU A 81 -9.26 7.30 13.01
C GLU A 81 -7.98 6.76 12.36
N ALA A 82 -6.94 6.50 13.17
CA ALA A 82 -5.74 5.81 12.73
C ALA A 82 -5.99 4.31 12.58
N ASP A 83 -6.76 3.70 13.48
CA ASP A 83 -7.17 2.29 13.37
C ASP A 83 -7.99 2.03 12.09
N ASP A 84 -8.95 2.89 11.76
CA ASP A 84 -9.72 2.81 10.50
C ASP A 84 -8.82 2.93 9.26
N ARG A 85 -7.82 3.81 9.29
CA ARG A 85 -6.86 3.97 8.19
C ARG A 85 -5.94 2.76 8.06
N VAL A 86 -5.46 2.21 9.18
CA VAL A 86 -4.66 0.98 9.19
C VAL A 86 -5.46 -0.19 8.62
N ALA A 87 -6.74 -0.31 8.99
CA ALA A 87 -7.62 -1.32 8.43
C ALA A 87 -7.78 -1.16 6.90
N ALA A 88 -8.06 0.05 6.42
CA ALA A 88 -8.16 0.34 4.99
C ALA A 88 -6.86 0.05 4.22
N ALA A 89 -5.71 0.48 4.76
CA ALA A 89 -4.39 0.19 4.22
C ALA A 89 -4.14 -1.32 4.14
N ARG A 90 -4.54 -2.07 5.17
CA ARG A 90 -4.39 -3.52 5.22
C ARG A 90 -5.23 -4.24 4.17
N GLU A 91 -6.46 -3.78 3.92
CA GLU A 91 -7.31 -4.30 2.84
C GLU A 91 -6.69 -4.04 1.45
N LEU A 92 -6.16 -2.84 1.22
CA LEU A 92 -5.47 -2.50 -0.03
C LEU A 92 -4.23 -3.36 -0.25
N ALA A 93 -3.37 -3.48 0.77
CA ALA A 93 -2.17 -4.32 0.73
C ALA A 93 -2.52 -5.79 0.41
N ASN A 94 -3.61 -6.31 1.00
CA ASN A 94 -4.09 -7.66 0.70
C ASN A 94 -4.57 -7.79 -0.75
N ARG A 95 -5.32 -6.82 -1.27
CA ARG A 95 -5.77 -6.80 -2.66
C ARG A 95 -4.60 -6.80 -3.64
N ILE A 96 -3.57 -5.98 -3.37
CA ILE A 96 -2.35 -5.90 -4.20
C ILE A 96 -1.60 -7.23 -4.15
N ALA A 97 -1.39 -7.80 -2.96
CA ALA A 97 -0.71 -9.09 -2.79
C ALA A 97 -1.44 -10.25 -3.50
N ASN A 98 -2.78 -10.20 -3.57
CA ASN A 98 -3.57 -11.21 -4.27
C ASN A 98 -3.71 -10.98 -5.78
N ARG A 99 -3.27 -9.84 -6.33
CA ARG A 99 -3.41 -9.50 -7.76
C ARG A 99 -2.72 -10.51 -8.67
N ALA A 100 -1.58 -11.08 -8.24
CA ALA A 100 -0.85 -12.08 -9.01
C ALA A 100 -1.54 -13.45 -9.14
N ASN A 101 -2.63 -13.71 -8.40
CA ASN A 101 -3.38 -14.97 -8.52
C ASN A 101 -4.53 -14.91 -9.55
N GLY A 102 -4.67 -13.82 -10.32
CA GLY A 102 -5.79 -13.57 -11.22
C GLY A 102 -5.47 -13.38 -12.71
N GLY A 103 -4.26 -13.76 -13.16
CA GLY A 103 -3.83 -13.67 -14.57
C GLY A 103 -3.82 -15.01 -15.28
#